data_AF-A0AAJ1BJC6-F1
#
_entry.id   AF-A0AAJ1BJC6-F1
#
_cell.length_a   1.000
_cell.length_b   1.000
_cell.length_c   1.000
_cell.angle_alpha   90.00
_cell.angle_beta   90.00
_cell.angle_gamma   90.00
#
_symmetry.space_group_name_H-M   'P 1'
#
loop_
_entity.id
_entity.type
_entity.pdbx_description
1 polymer ?
#
loop_
_entity_poly.entity_id
_entity_poly.type
_entity_poly.pdbx_seq_one_letter_code
_entity_poly.pdbx_strand_id
1 'polypeptide(L)'
;MECMTLKPIFKHLFNLALVGLLSAPAMAEIIVKDGFVRAMPPASPNTAAYFTLINHGEANELVAVSTPVAREAQLHTLVTENDVVKMRQVTGFPVDAHGTLALGEQGDHVMLLGLKAPLAEGETVALELTFKSGETVEISLPVSKAAAAADEHHHHHH
;
A
#
# COMPACT_ATOMS: atom_id res chain seq x y z
N MET A 1 50.83 60.71 -25.28
CA MET A 1 49.72 59.74 -25.29
C MET A 1 49.64 59.14 -23.89
N GLU A 2 48.83 59.69 -22.97
CA GLU A 2 47.35 59.49 -22.91
C GLU A 2 47.03 57.98 -22.75
N CYS A 3 46.23 57.48 -21.82
CA CYS A 3 45.27 58.07 -20.90
C CYS A 3 44.86 56.99 -19.86
N MET A 4 44.67 57.40 -18.60
CA MET A 4 43.54 57.02 -17.72
C MET A 4 43.19 55.55 -17.36
N THR A 5 43.32 55.26 -16.04
CA THR A 5 42.32 54.66 -15.11
C THR A 5 41.56 53.38 -15.51
N LEU A 6 41.43 52.34 -14.66
CA LEU A 6 40.46 52.30 -13.53
C LEU A 6 40.62 50.97 -12.71
N LYS A 7 40.78 51.06 -11.37
CA LYS A 7 40.40 50.00 -10.37
C LYS A 7 38.87 50.12 -10.09
N PRO A 8 38.09 49.17 -9.50
CA PRO A 8 38.46 48.16 -8.50
C PRO A 8 37.65 46.81 -8.48
N ILE A 9 38.16 45.83 -7.73
CA ILE A 9 37.47 44.98 -6.73
C ILE A 9 35.95 44.75 -6.92
N PHE A 10 35.57 43.57 -7.42
CA PHE A 10 34.23 42.98 -7.27
C PHE A 10 34.43 41.46 -7.08
N LYS A 11 34.80 40.97 -5.89
CA LYS A 11 33.89 40.59 -4.81
C LYS A 11 32.65 39.90 -5.40
N HIS A 12 32.66 38.57 -5.50
CA HIS A 12 31.57 37.70 -5.03
C HIS A 12 32.02 36.23 -5.11
N LEU A 13 32.41 35.77 -3.93
CA LEU A 13 32.60 34.39 -3.51
C LEU A 13 31.27 33.65 -3.73
N PHE A 14 31.14 32.91 -4.84
CA PHE A 14 29.96 32.09 -5.07
C PHE A 14 30.13 30.79 -4.28
N ASN A 15 29.72 30.83 -3.01
CA ASN A 15 29.63 29.67 -2.12
C ASN A 15 28.60 28.69 -2.70
N LEU A 16 29.08 27.63 -3.34
CA LEU A 16 28.27 26.48 -3.72
C LEU A 16 28.11 25.57 -2.50
N ALA A 17 27.13 25.89 -1.65
CA ALA A 17 26.70 25.02 -0.56
C ALA A 17 25.91 23.84 -1.15
N LEU A 18 26.60 22.72 -1.40
CA LEU A 18 26.00 21.44 -1.72
C LEU A 18 25.32 20.89 -0.45
N VAL A 19 24.03 21.19 -0.29
CA VAL A 19 23.18 20.58 0.75
C VAL A 19 22.98 19.12 0.37
N GLY A 20 23.71 18.23 1.05
CA GLY A 20 23.51 16.80 0.95
C GLY A 20 22.13 16.43 1.50
N LEU A 21 21.27 15.94 0.61
CA LEU A 21 19.98 15.38 0.95
C LEU A 21 20.24 14.06 1.71
N LEU A 22 20.21 14.09 3.05
CA LEU A 22 20.15 12.87 3.85
C LEU A 22 18.75 12.25 3.63
N SER A 23 18.63 11.34 2.68
CA SER A 23 17.52 10.39 2.67
C SER A 23 17.71 9.44 3.85
N ALA A 24 16.98 9.69 4.95
CA ALA A 24 16.85 8.71 6.00
C ALA A 24 16.12 7.47 5.42
N PRO A 25 16.59 6.23 5.71
CA PRO A 25 15.82 5.06 5.36
C PRO A 25 14.54 5.08 6.20
N ALA A 26 13.38 5.23 5.55
CA ALA A 26 12.11 4.94 6.18
C ALA A 26 12.12 3.43 6.49
N MET A 27 12.32 3.08 7.76
CA MET A 27 12.04 1.74 8.24
C MET A 27 10.54 1.54 8.03
N ALA A 28 10.15 0.60 7.16
CA ALA A 28 8.73 0.30 6.97
C ALA A 28 8.18 -0.25 8.30
N GLU A 29 7.43 0.59 9.02
CA GLU A 29 6.81 0.24 10.30
C GLU A 29 5.59 -0.67 10.10
N ILE A 30 5.09 -0.74 8.87
CA ILE A 30 3.94 -1.55 8.49
C ILE A 30 4.40 -2.86 7.85
N ILE A 31 3.91 -3.98 8.40
CA ILE A 31 4.13 -5.33 7.87
C ILE A 31 2.80 -5.91 7.42
N VAL A 32 2.79 -6.58 6.27
CA VAL A 32 1.63 -7.32 5.77
C VAL A 32 1.84 -8.83 5.93
N LYS A 33 0.81 -9.52 6.42
CA LYS A 33 0.76 -10.98 6.58
C LYS A 33 -0.50 -11.59 5.98
N ASP A 34 -0.42 -12.88 5.68
CA ASP A 34 -1.55 -13.74 5.27
C ASP A 34 -2.37 -13.15 4.10
N GLY A 35 -1.69 -12.42 3.22
CA GLY A 35 -2.33 -11.66 2.18
C GLY A 35 -2.58 -12.47 0.91
N PHE A 36 -3.75 -12.30 0.30
CA PHE A 36 -4.12 -12.91 -0.97
C PHE A 36 -5.18 -12.09 -1.70
N VAL A 37 -5.22 -12.20 -3.02
CA VAL A 37 -6.33 -11.74 -3.86
C VAL A 37 -7.19 -12.94 -4.21
N ARG A 38 -8.50 -12.80 -4.07
CA ARG A 38 -9.43 -13.89 -4.38
C ARG A 38 -9.44 -14.16 -5.88
N ALA A 39 -9.21 -15.42 -6.24
CA ALA A 39 -9.41 -15.87 -7.62
C ALA A 39 -10.90 -15.90 -7.95
N MET A 40 -11.29 -15.26 -9.06
CA MET A 40 -12.66 -15.21 -9.54
C MET A 40 -12.76 -15.83 -10.93
N PRO A 41 -13.94 -16.35 -11.34
CA PRO A 41 -14.16 -16.81 -12.70
C PRO A 41 -13.80 -15.71 -13.73
N PRO A 42 -13.29 -16.05 -14.93
CA PRO A 42 -12.83 -15.06 -15.91
C PRO A 42 -13.89 -14.01 -16.34
N ALA A 43 -15.18 -14.31 -16.15
CA ALA A 43 -16.28 -13.41 -16.45
C ALA A 43 -16.55 -12.37 -15.34
N SER A 44 -15.95 -12.51 -14.16
CA SER A 44 -16.15 -11.60 -13.04
C SER A 44 -15.33 -10.32 -13.23
N PRO A 45 -15.98 -9.15 -13.31
CA PRO A 45 -15.26 -7.89 -13.54
C PRO A 45 -14.57 -7.36 -12.27
N ASN A 46 -14.84 -7.94 -11.11
CA ASN A 46 -14.40 -7.46 -9.80
C ASN A 46 -13.89 -8.63 -8.95
N THR A 47 -12.99 -8.34 -8.02
CA THR A 47 -12.56 -9.27 -6.97
C THR A 47 -12.24 -8.52 -5.67
N ALA A 48 -11.85 -9.23 -4.62
CA ALA A 48 -11.42 -8.66 -3.35
C ALA A 48 -10.01 -9.13 -2.98
N ALA A 49 -9.28 -8.27 -2.27
CA ALA A 49 -8.00 -8.56 -1.65
C ALA A 49 -8.14 -8.52 -0.12
N TYR A 50 -7.46 -9.47 0.51
CA TYR A 50 -7.50 -9.73 1.94
C TYR A 50 -6.07 -9.83 2.44
N PHE A 51 -5.79 -9.29 3.62
CA PHE A 51 -4.48 -9.32 4.26
C PHE A 51 -4.56 -8.75 5.68
N THR A 52 -3.57 -9.06 6.50
CA THR A 52 -3.44 -8.50 7.83
C THR A 52 -2.34 -7.46 7.85
N LEU A 53 -2.66 -6.23 8.25
CA LEU A 53 -1.71 -5.16 8.50
C LEU A 53 -1.28 -5.17 9.96
N ILE A 54 0.02 -5.21 10.20
CA ILE A 54 0.62 -5.07 11.53
C ILE A 54 1.41 -3.78 11.53
N ASN A 55 1.03 -2.85 12.40
CA ASN A 55 1.72 -1.59 12.58
C ASN A 55 2.68 -1.72 13.76
N HIS A 56 3.98 -1.50 13.55
CA HIS A 56 4.98 -1.44 14.62
C HIS A 56 5.38 -0.01 14.98
N GLY A 57 4.76 0.98 14.34
CA GLY A 57 5.01 2.40 14.50
C GLY A 57 3.93 3.13 15.28
N GLU A 58 3.86 4.43 15.01
CA GLU A 58 2.83 5.34 15.52
C GLU A 58 1.45 5.06 14.91
N ALA A 59 0.38 5.51 15.56
CA ALA A 59 -0.98 5.31 15.07
C ALA A 59 -1.18 5.99 13.72
N ASN A 60 -1.81 5.28 12.79
CA ASN A 60 -2.04 5.76 11.42
C ASN A 60 -3.42 5.35 10.91
N GLU A 61 -3.73 5.70 9.66
CA GLU A 61 -5.01 5.37 9.03
C GLU A 61 -4.76 5.01 7.57
N LEU A 62 -5.18 3.81 7.14
CA LEU A 62 -5.18 3.41 5.74
C LEU A 62 -6.33 4.15 5.05
N VAL A 63 -6.03 5.04 4.09
CA VAL A 63 -7.03 5.92 3.47
C VAL A 63 -7.24 5.65 1.98
N ALA A 64 -6.28 5.02 1.33
CA ALA A 64 -6.44 4.61 -0.07
C ALA A 64 -5.66 3.34 -0.37
N VAL A 65 -6.13 2.64 -1.41
CA VAL A 65 -5.42 1.53 -2.03
C VAL A 65 -5.46 1.75 -3.53
N SER A 66 -4.36 1.46 -4.22
CA SER A 66 -4.26 1.53 -5.68
C SER A 66 -3.64 0.25 -6.24
N THR A 67 -3.94 -0.06 -7.51
CA THR A 67 -3.35 -1.21 -8.19
C THR A 67 -3.36 -1.03 -9.70
N PRO A 68 -2.33 -1.53 -10.43
CA PRO A 68 -2.34 -1.50 -11.89
C PRO A 68 -3.34 -2.49 -12.51
N VAL A 69 -3.78 -3.53 -11.80
CA VAL A 69 -4.60 -4.63 -12.38
C VAL A 69 -6.09 -4.31 -12.48
N ALA A 70 -6.56 -3.31 -11.73
CA ALA A 70 -7.95 -2.89 -11.67
C ALA A 70 -8.09 -1.41 -12.08
N ARG A 71 -9.32 -0.98 -12.38
CA ARG A 71 -9.62 0.43 -12.61
C ARG A 71 -9.64 1.21 -11.31
N GLU A 72 -10.23 0.63 -10.27
CA GLU A 72 -10.39 1.24 -8.95
C GLU A 72 -10.17 0.19 -7.86
N ALA A 73 -9.55 0.60 -6.76
CA ALA A 73 -9.47 -0.18 -5.53
C ALA A 73 -10.13 0.63 -4.40
N GLN A 74 -11.02 0.00 -3.64
CA GLN A 74 -11.86 0.66 -2.65
C GLN A 74 -11.81 -0.08 -1.31
N LEU A 75 -11.84 0.65 -0.20
CA LEU A 75 -11.94 0.11 1.14
C LEU A 75 -13.41 -0.15 1.47
N HIS A 76 -13.76 -1.39 1.84
CA HIS A 76 -15.13 -1.81 2.09
C HIS A 76 -15.25 -2.50 3.45
N THR A 77 -16.35 -2.26 4.14
CA THR A 77 -16.72 -2.91 5.41
C THR A 77 -18.05 -3.66 5.26
N LEU A 78 -18.33 -4.57 6.18
CA LEU A 78 -19.61 -5.25 6.27
C LEU A 78 -20.46 -4.59 7.36
N VAL A 79 -21.67 -4.16 7.00
CA VAL A 79 -22.62 -3.56 7.92
C VAL A 79 -23.89 -4.39 7.93
N THR A 80 -24.34 -4.76 9.13
CA THR A 80 -25.64 -5.41 9.32
C THR A 80 -26.71 -4.33 9.49
N GLU A 81 -27.63 -4.23 8.53
CA GLU A 81 -28.79 -3.35 8.59
C GLU A 81 -30.05 -4.18 8.39
N ASN A 82 -30.98 -4.13 9.35
CA ASN A 82 -32.24 -4.88 9.31
C ASN A 82 -32.03 -6.40 9.06
N ASP A 83 -31.11 -7.01 9.81
CA ASP A 83 -30.74 -8.43 9.69
C ASP A 83 -30.12 -8.84 8.34
N VAL A 84 -29.79 -7.87 7.48
CA VAL A 84 -29.12 -8.08 6.19
C VAL A 84 -27.70 -7.53 6.24
N VAL A 85 -26.72 -8.38 5.95
CA VAL A 85 -25.31 -7.98 5.78
C VAL A 85 -25.15 -7.29 4.43
N LYS A 86 -24.61 -6.07 4.44
CA LYS A 86 -24.32 -5.28 3.24
C LYS A 86 -22.86 -4.85 3.22
N MET A 87 -22.26 -4.86 2.03
CA MET A 87 -20.96 -4.25 1.80
C MET A 87 -21.12 -2.74 1.65
N ARG A 88 -20.31 -1.97 2.37
CA ARG A 88 -20.32 -0.51 2.31
C ARG A 88 -18.90 0.02 2.13
N GLN A 89 -18.71 0.88 1.15
CA GLN A 89 -17.44 1.61 0.98
C GLN A 89 -17.20 2.54 2.18
N VAL A 90 -15.96 2.58 2.64
CA VAL A 90 -15.46 3.49 3.68
C VAL A 90 -14.32 4.34 3.14
N THR A 91 -14.01 5.44 3.83
CA THR A 91 -12.93 6.35 3.45
C THR A 91 -11.57 5.96 4.02
N GLY A 92 -11.55 5.05 5.00
CA GLY A 92 -10.33 4.62 5.62
C GLY A 92 -10.56 3.65 6.78
N PHE A 93 -9.46 3.04 7.23
CA PHE A 93 -9.42 2.19 8.41
C PHE A 93 -8.32 2.68 9.35
N PRO A 94 -8.63 2.96 10.63
CA PRO A 94 -7.61 3.26 11.61
C PRO A 94 -6.72 2.03 11.86
N VAL A 95 -5.44 2.27 12.06
CA VAL A 95 -4.45 1.26 12.45
C VAL A 95 -3.72 1.80 13.66
N ASP A 96 -4.06 1.28 14.84
CA ASP A 96 -3.48 1.75 16.10
C ASP A 96 -1.96 1.55 16.13
N ALA A 97 -1.26 2.34 16.96
CA ALA A 97 0.16 2.17 17.22
C ALA A 97 0.41 0.78 17.81
N HIS A 98 1.41 0.06 17.30
CA HIS A 98 1.66 -1.35 17.67
C HIS A 98 0.45 -2.29 17.45
N GLY A 99 -0.52 -1.86 16.64
CA GLY A 99 -1.82 -2.52 16.45
C GLY A 99 -1.86 -3.43 15.22
N THR A 100 -3.02 -4.04 15.01
CA THR A 100 -3.28 -4.92 13.87
C THR A 100 -4.64 -4.61 13.26
N LEU A 101 -4.69 -4.49 11.93
CA LEU A 101 -5.91 -4.36 11.14
C LEU A 101 -6.04 -5.60 10.26
N ALA A 102 -7.08 -6.39 10.48
CA ALA A 102 -7.38 -7.59 9.70
C ALA A 102 -8.38 -7.26 8.58
N LEU A 103 -7.94 -7.41 7.33
CA LEU A 103 -8.81 -7.30 6.15
C LEU A 103 -9.10 -8.71 5.63
N GLY A 104 -10.32 -9.22 5.82
CA GLY A 104 -10.69 -10.62 5.58
C GLY A 104 -12.09 -10.80 5.01
N GLU A 105 -12.41 -12.03 4.60
CA GLU A 105 -13.66 -12.35 3.89
C GLU A 105 -14.93 -12.06 4.68
N GLN A 106 -14.85 -12.11 6.02
CA GLN A 106 -15.98 -11.93 6.94
C GLN A 106 -16.00 -10.53 7.59
N GLY A 107 -15.21 -9.59 7.08
CA GLY A 107 -15.10 -8.25 7.66
C GLY A 107 -14.66 -7.22 6.63
N ASP A 108 -13.78 -6.31 7.07
CA ASP A 108 -13.20 -5.28 6.23
C ASP A 108 -12.35 -5.88 5.12
N HIS A 109 -12.34 -5.28 3.93
CA HIS A 109 -11.58 -5.81 2.79
C HIS A 109 -11.34 -4.73 1.73
N VAL A 110 -10.40 -5.01 0.83
CA VAL A 110 -10.15 -4.16 -0.34
C VAL A 110 -10.90 -4.73 -1.54
N MET A 111 -11.85 -3.98 -2.07
CA MET A 111 -12.58 -4.34 -3.29
C MET A 111 -11.84 -3.81 -4.53
N LEU A 112 -11.50 -4.69 -5.47
CA LEU A 112 -10.89 -4.37 -6.76
C LEU A 112 -11.98 -4.36 -7.83
N LEU A 113 -12.26 -3.19 -8.39
CA LEU A 113 -13.33 -2.96 -9.35
C LEU A 113 -12.79 -2.74 -10.76
N GLY A 114 -13.43 -3.37 -11.75
CA GLY A 114 -13.06 -3.22 -13.16
C GLY A 114 -11.67 -3.78 -13.45
N LEU A 115 -11.49 -5.07 -13.20
CA LEU A 115 -10.29 -5.82 -13.58
C LEU A 115 -10.00 -5.63 -15.07
N LYS A 116 -8.75 -5.28 -15.39
CA LYS A 116 -8.29 -5.04 -16.76
C LYS A 116 -8.02 -6.35 -17.52
N ALA A 117 -7.73 -7.41 -16.79
CA ALA A 117 -7.56 -8.77 -17.28
C ALA A 117 -8.05 -9.76 -16.20
N PRO A 118 -8.46 -10.99 -16.60
CA PRO A 118 -8.69 -12.06 -15.65
C PRO A 118 -7.43 -12.35 -14.83
N LEU A 119 -7.60 -12.59 -13.52
CA LEU A 119 -6.51 -12.97 -12.62
C LEU A 119 -6.53 -14.48 -12.41
N ALA A 120 -5.50 -15.19 -12.89
CA ALA A 120 -5.36 -16.63 -12.67
C ALA A 120 -4.73 -16.93 -11.31
N GLU A 121 -5.03 -18.12 -10.78
CA GLU A 121 -4.42 -18.63 -9.56
C GLU A 121 -2.88 -18.76 -9.71
N GLY A 122 -2.15 -18.34 -8.68
CA GLY A 122 -0.68 -18.30 -8.70
C GLY A 122 -0.08 -17.03 -9.30
N GLU A 123 -0.88 -16.15 -9.91
CA GLU A 123 -0.42 -14.80 -10.25
C GLU A 123 -0.18 -13.96 -8.99
N THR A 124 0.55 -12.86 -9.15
CA THR A 124 0.81 -11.90 -8.06
C THR A 124 0.26 -10.53 -8.45
N VAL A 125 -0.48 -9.92 -7.54
CA VAL A 125 -1.06 -8.58 -7.70
C VAL A 125 -0.32 -7.61 -6.79
N ALA A 126 0.24 -6.57 -7.39
CA ALA A 126 0.80 -5.44 -6.66
C ALA A 126 -0.32 -4.51 -6.19
N LEU A 127 -0.31 -4.15 -4.91
CA LEU A 127 -1.17 -3.12 -4.31
C LEU A 127 -0.27 -2.06 -3.67
N GLU A 128 -0.67 -0.80 -3.80
CA GLU A 128 -0.05 0.32 -3.08
C GLU A 128 -1.04 0.80 -2.03
N LEU A 129 -0.61 0.80 -0.77
CA LEU A 129 -1.38 1.23 0.39
C LEU A 129 -0.98 2.66 0.73
N THR A 130 -1.91 3.61 0.72
CA THR A 130 -1.65 4.99 1.13
C THR A 130 -2.22 5.24 2.52
N PHE A 131 -1.36 5.68 3.42
CA PHE A 131 -1.71 6.07 4.77
C PHE A 131 -1.93 7.58 4.88
N LYS A 132 -2.70 8.00 5.88
CA LYS A 132 -3.01 9.40 6.15
C LYS A 132 -1.79 10.24 6.50
N SER A 133 -0.73 9.62 7.02
CA SER A 133 0.58 10.26 7.19
C SER A 133 1.22 10.72 5.88
N GLY A 134 0.72 10.24 4.73
CA GLY A 134 1.34 10.41 3.41
C GLY A 134 2.32 9.29 3.06
N GLU A 135 2.53 8.33 3.96
CA GLU A 135 3.33 7.14 3.68
C GLU A 135 2.62 6.21 2.70
N THR A 136 3.39 5.63 1.80
CA THR A 136 2.93 4.63 0.82
C THR A 136 3.70 3.34 1.00
N VAL A 137 2.98 2.23 1.10
CA VAL A 137 3.57 0.89 1.23
C VAL A 137 3.12 0.03 0.05
N GLU A 138 4.07 -0.42 -0.75
CA GLU A 138 3.81 -1.38 -1.83
C GLU A 138 3.84 -2.81 -1.28
N ILE A 139 2.82 -3.58 -1.62
CA ILE A 139 2.71 -5.00 -1.26
C ILE A 139 2.40 -5.85 -2.48
N SER A 140 2.83 -7.10 -2.45
CA SER A 140 2.57 -8.08 -3.49
C SER A 140 1.79 -9.25 -2.91
N LEU A 141 0.59 -9.50 -3.43
CA LEU A 141 -0.30 -10.54 -2.93
C LEU A 141 -0.51 -11.64 -3.97
N PRO A 142 -0.39 -12.93 -3.61
CA PRO A 142 -0.72 -14.03 -4.51
C PRO A 142 -2.23 -14.10 -4.77
N VAL A 143 -2.62 -14.53 -5.98
CA VAL A 143 -4.00 -14.82 -6.35
C VAL A 143 -4.33 -16.27 -5.96
N SER A 144 -5.34 -16.48 -5.12
CA SER A 144 -5.73 -17.80 -4.60
C SER A 144 -7.25 -17.93 -4.44
N LYS A 145 -7.77 -19.16 -4.56
CA LYS A 145 -9.20 -19.47 -4.34
C LYS A 145 -9.59 -19.53 -2.85
N ALA A 146 -8.61 -19.73 -1.98
CA ALA A 146 -8.78 -19.75 -0.54
C ALA A 146 -7.74 -18.82 0.09
N ALA A 147 -7.97 -18.42 1.35
CA ALA A 147 -6.93 -17.76 2.12
C ALA A 147 -5.63 -18.55 2.02
N ALA A 148 -4.54 -17.88 1.65
CA ALA A 148 -3.24 -18.50 1.65
C ALA A 148 -3.00 -18.99 3.08
N ALA A 149 -3.07 -20.30 3.30
CA ALA A 149 -2.50 -20.88 4.51
C ALA A 149 -1.05 -20.42 4.51
N ALA A 150 -0.68 -19.65 5.54
CA ALA A 150 0.68 -19.20 5.75
C ALA A 150 1.63 -20.37 5.45
N ASP A 151 2.63 -20.07 4.65
CA ASP A 151 3.75 -20.93 4.26
C ASP A 151 4.18 -21.89 5.40
N GLU A 152 3.58 -23.07 5.45
CA GLU A 152 4.04 -24.20 6.25
C GLU A 152 5.24 -24.78 5.50
N HIS A 153 6.41 -24.16 5.70
CA HIS A 153 7.71 -24.80 5.50
C HIS A 153 7.82 -26.03 6.42
N HIS A 154 7.09 -27.10 6.13
CA HIS A 154 7.35 -28.41 6.69
C HIS A 154 8.61 -28.97 6.01
N HIS A 155 9.75 -28.60 6.60
CA HIS A 155 10.99 -29.32 6.42
C HIS A 155 10.77 -30.82 6.62
N HIS A 156 11.15 -31.59 5.61
CA HIS A 156 11.51 -33.00 5.72
C HIS A 156 12.25 -33.29 7.03
N HIS A 157 11.82 -34.31 7.77
CA HIS A 157 12.74 -35.28 8.38
C HIS A 157 12.00 -36.56 8.86
N HIS A 158 12.64 -37.69 8.51
CA HIS A 158 12.40 -39.10 8.87
C HIS A 158 11.28 -39.88 8.18
#